data_AF-A0A6P5K4E3-F1
#
_entry.id   AF-A0A6P5K4E3-F1
#
_cell.length_a   1.000
_cell.length_b   1.000
_cell.length_c   1.000
_cell.angle_alpha   90.00
_cell.angle_beta   90.00
_cell.angle_gamma   90.00
#
_symmetry.space_group_name_H-M   'P 1'
#
loop_
_entity.id
_entity.type
_entity.pdbx_description
1 polymer ?
#
loop_
_entity_poly.entity_id
_entity_poly.type
_entity_poly.pdbx_seq_one_letter_code
_entity_poly.pdbx_strand_id
1 'polypeptide(L)'
;MEPGAGGSVGPSPSFKEELLCAICYDPFRDAVTLRCGHNFCRACVGRCWELQDAPACPVCKERASPAGLRTNHTLNNLVEKLLREEACPARPRGPRFCRLHHGQLSLFCLDDKELLCGSCQGDPRHQGHRVQPVQGTARDYRAKCRNMEHCLREKAKAFRAMRRSYEAIVKHNQVEAAWLQGRIRQEFEKLREFLRVEERAALDAVTEEAGQKLRQVEEKMKQLAEETEALAHEIGRLQMEMKEDDISFLMKHKSRKRRLSCTTEPEPIQPGMLIDVSKYLDSLQYRVWKKMLGSVQAVPFSFDPNTAAGWLSVSDDLTKVTNHGYRVQVENPERFSSSPCLLGSRAFSHGSHTWEVDLGGLHNWRVGVARTRRESGGDGHSHSCYHDARSGFWYICRTRGVDGDHCVASDPSASPLGLVLPQRLRVELECEEGELSFYDAERQSHLYTFHGRFGEVRPYFYIGGTRADTPPEPLRLCPLHIQVKEEL
;
A
#
# COMPACT_ATOMS: atom_id res chain seq x y z
N MET A 1 -35.06 -40.96 60.56
CA MET A 1 -34.92 -42.07 59.60
C MET A 1 -35.51 -41.58 58.28
N GLU A 2 -34.68 -41.01 57.43
CA GLU A 2 -35.04 -40.66 56.05
C GLU A 2 -34.78 -41.87 55.14
N PRO A 3 -35.65 -42.17 54.15
CA PRO A 3 -35.32 -43.12 53.10
C PRO A 3 -34.67 -42.38 51.93
N GLY A 4 -33.55 -42.93 51.46
CA GLY A 4 -32.65 -42.34 50.48
C GLY A 4 -33.18 -42.25 49.05
N ALA A 5 -32.65 -41.27 48.32
CA ALA A 5 -32.87 -41.04 46.90
C ALA A 5 -32.29 -42.18 46.04
N GLY A 6 -33.17 -42.90 45.34
CA GLY A 6 -32.81 -43.81 44.27
C GLY A 6 -32.59 -43.05 42.97
N GLY A 7 -31.33 -42.95 42.52
CA GLY A 7 -30.98 -42.39 41.21
C GLY A 7 -31.53 -43.27 40.08
N SER A 8 -32.30 -42.67 39.17
CA SER A 8 -32.77 -43.30 37.95
C SER A 8 -31.60 -43.51 36.99
N VAL A 9 -31.22 -44.77 36.76
CA VAL A 9 -30.26 -45.18 35.72
C VAL A 9 -30.98 -45.05 34.37
N GLY A 10 -30.58 -44.07 33.55
CA GLY A 10 -31.04 -43.94 32.16
C GLY A 10 -30.61 -45.13 31.29
N PRO A 11 -31.21 -45.30 30.09
CA PRO A 11 -30.85 -46.40 29.21
C PRO A 11 -29.37 -46.28 28.81
N SER A 12 -28.61 -47.35 29.05
CA SER A 12 -27.19 -47.43 28.71
C SER A 12 -27.00 -47.29 27.20
N PRO A 13 -26.08 -46.42 26.72
CA PRO A 13 -25.79 -46.31 25.29
C PRO A 13 -25.38 -47.67 24.73
N SER A 14 -25.74 -47.91 23.46
CA SER A 14 -25.27 -49.12 22.78
C SER A 14 -23.75 -49.09 22.73
N PHE A 15 -23.07 -50.22 22.98
CA PHE A 15 -21.61 -50.36 22.91
C PHE A 15 -20.97 -49.74 21.64
N LYS A 16 -21.74 -49.64 20.55
CA LYS A 16 -21.34 -49.00 19.29
C LYS A 16 -21.23 -47.48 19.38
N GLU A 17 -22.09 -46.83 20.16
CA GLU A 17 -22.13 -45.37 20.32
C GLU A 17 -20.95 -44.87 21.16
N GLU A 18 -20.45 -45.70 22.08
CA GLU A 18 -19.26 -45.43 22.89
C GLU A 18 -17.95 -45.45 22.07
N LEU A 19 -17.98 -46.00 20.86
CA LEU A 19 -16.83 -46.09 19.95
C LEU A 19 -16.84 -45.01 18.85
N LEU A 20 -17.70 -44.00 18.97
CA LEU A 20 -17.81 -42.90 18.00
C LEU A 20 -17.04 -41.65 18.45
N CYS A 21 -16.43 -40.99 17.48
CA CYS A 21 -15.77 -39.71 17.70
C CYS A 21 -16.78 -38.57 17.86
N ALA A 22 -16.70 -37.80 18.94
CA ALA A 22 -17.62 -36.68 19.21
C ALA A 22 -17.52 -35.50 18.22
N ILE A 23 -16.56 -35.50 17.30
CA ILE A 23 -16.39 -34.46 16.27
C ILE A 23 -17.00 -34.88 14.93
N CYS A 24 -16.64 -36.07 14.43
CA CYS A 24 -17.12 -36.56 13.14
C CYS A 24 -18.29 -37.54 13.24
N TYR A 25 -18.63 -38.00 14.44
CA TYR A 25 -19.69 -38.99 14.73
C TYR A 25 -19.52 -40.35 14.03
N ASP A 26 -18.32 -40.62 13.50
CA ASP A 26 -17.92 -41.89 12.92
C ASP A 26 -17.13 -42.74 13.93
N PRO A 27 -17.03 -44.08 13.73
CA PRO A 27 -16.13 -44.92 14.51
C PRO A 27 -14.70 -44.37 14.50
N PHE A 28 -14.01 -44.43 15.65
CA PHE A 28 -12.69 -43.83 15.77
C PHE A 28 -11.72 -44.33 14.70
N ARG A 29 -11.10 -43.39 13.98
CA ARG A 29 -9.97 -43.64 13.08
C ARG A 29 -8.73 -43.00 13.69
N ASP A 30 -7.75 -43.83 14.01
CA ASP A 30 -6.56 -43.40 14.76
C ASP A 30 -6.98 -42.64 16.03
N ALA A 31 -7.70 -43.36 16.91
CA ALA A 31 -8.21 -42.85 18.16
C ALA A 31 -7.06 -42.27 19.00
N VAL A 32 -7.26 -41.09 19.57
CA VAL A 32 -6.36 -40.49 20.55
C VAL A 32 -7.14 -40.11 21.80
N THR A 33 -6.51 -40.30 22.96
CA THR A 33 -7.10 -39.95 24.26
C THR A 33 -6.39 -38.70 24.80
N LEU A 34 -7.16 -37.65 25.09
CA LEU A 34 -6.65 -36.46 25.74
C LEU A 34 -6.42 -36.73 27.24
N ARG A 35 -5.65 -35.86 27.92
CA ARG A 35 -5.38 -35.98 29.37
C ARG A 35 -6.66 -35.98 30.23
N CYS A 36 -7.68 -35.27 29.77
CA CYS A 36 -9.02 -35.25 30.37
C CYS A 36 -9.81 -36.55 30.18
N GLY A 37 -9.25 -37.56 29.50
CA GLY A 37 -9.90 -38.86 29.25
C GLY A 37 -10.80 -38.92 28.02
N HIS A 38 -11.12 -37.78 27.38
CA HIS A 38 -11.95 -37.76 26.17
C HIS A 38 -11.20 -38.27 24.92
N ASN A 39 -11.92 -39.01 24.08
CA ASN A 39 -11.38 -39.70 22.90
C ASN A 39 -11.85 -39.05 21.60
N PHE A 40 -10.95 -38.92 20.62
CA PHE A 40 -11.23 -38.34 19.30
C PHE A 40 -10.44 -39.05 18.21
N CYS A 41 -10.83 -38.93 16.94
CA CYS A 41 -9.93 -39.25 15.83
C CYS A 41 -8.78 -38.22 15.82
N ARG A 42 -7.53 -38.66 15.62
CA ARG A 42 -6.35 -37.78 15.57
C ARG A 42 -6.53 -36.58 14.63
N ALA A 43 -7.02 -36.83 13.42
CA ALA A 43 -7.27 -35.78 12.43
C ALA A 43 -8.39 -34.81 12.85
N CYS A 44 -9.39 -35.28 13.59
CA CYS A 44 -10.52 -34.44 14.01
C CYS A 44 -10.09 -33.46 15.10
N VAL A 45 -9.37 -33.94 16.13
CA VAL A 45 -8.87 -33.06 17.19
C VAL A 45 -7.78 -32.11 16.66
N GLY A 46 -6.94 -32.57 15.73
CA GLY A 46 -5.95 -31.72 15.06
C GLY A 46 -6.57 -30.51 14.35
N ARG A 47 -7.59 -30.74 13.51
CA ARG A 47 -8.33 -29.64 12.85
C ARG A 47 -9.02 -28.70 13.83
N CYS A 48 -9.52 -29.21 14.96
CA CYS A 48 -10.11 -28.35 15.99
C CYS A 48 -9.09 -27.41 16.63
N TRP A 49 -7.83 -27.85 16.78
CA TRP A 49 -6.75 -27.02 17.32
C TRP A 49 -6.17 -26.04 16.30
N GLU A 50 -6.23 -26.33 15.01
CA GLU A 50 -5.87 -25.37 13.94
C GLU A 50 -6.79 -24.14 13.93
N LEU A 51 -8.00 -24.26 14.47
CA LEU A 51 -9.01 -23.20 14.51
C LEU A 51 -9.08 -22.45 15.85
N GLN A 52 -8.22 -22.77 16.82
CA GLN A 52 -8.24 -22.19 18.17
C GLN A 52 -6.87 -21.63 18.55
N ASP A 53 -6.85 -20.49 19.27
CA ASP A 53 -5.61 -19.85 19.72
C ASP A 53 -4.83 -20.70 20.75
N ALA A 54 -5.54 -21.57 21.47
CA ALA A 54 -4.96 -22.49 22.45
C ALA A 54 -5.56 -23.90 22.30
N PRO A 55 -4.75 -24.97 22.25
CA PRO A 55 -5.26 -26.34 22.17
C PRO A 55 -6.05 -26.71 23.43
N ALA A 56 -7.34 -27.02 23.27
CA ALA A 56 -8.23 -27.44 24.35
C ALA A 56 -9.06 -28.66 23.93
N CYS A 57 -9.58 -29.40 24.91
CA CYS A 57 -10.51 -30.50 24.66
C CYS A 57 -11.82 -29.95 24.05
N PRO A 58 -12.27 -30.45 22.88
CA PRO A 58 -13.53 -30.01 22.27
C PRO A 58 -14.76 -30.16 23.18
N VAL A 59 -14.73 -31.13 24.09
CA VAL A 59 -15.85 -31.48 25.00
C VAL A 59 -15.77 -30.70 26.31
N CYS A 60 -14.75 -30.94 27.14
CA CYS A 60 -14.66 -30.34 28.49
C CYS A 60 -13.86 -29.03 28.57
N LYS A 61 -13.30 -28.55 27.45
CA LYS A 61 -12.48 -27.32 27.35
C LYS A 61 -11.19 -27.32 28.19
N GLU A 62 -10.80 -28.44 28.77
CA GLU A 62 -9.52 -28.57 29.48
C GLU A 62 -8.34 -28.40 28.52
N ARG A 63 -7.29 -27.66 28.95
CA ARG A 63 -6.10 -27.41 28.13
C ARG A 63 -5.44 -28.71 27.72
N ALA A 64 -5.12 -28.82 26.44
CA ALA A 64 -4.48 -29.97 25.84
C ALA A 64 -3.13 -29.57 25.23
N SER A 65 -2.31 -30.57 24.90
CA SER A 65 -1.02 -30.36 24.24
C SER A 65 -0.89 -31.26 23.02
N PRO A 66 -0.60 -30.72 21.83
CA PRO A 66 -0.40 -31.50 20.62
C PRO A 66 0.80 -32.46 20.70
N ALA A 67 1.85 -32.07 21.42
CA ALA A 67 3.08 -32.86 21.58
C ALA A 67 2.87 -34.15 22.42
N GLY A 68 1.72 -34.31 23.07
CA GLY A 68 1.40 -35.45 23.93
C GLY A 68 0.39 -36.45 23.36
N LEU A 69 -0.07 -36.28 22.12
CA LEU A 69 -1.11 -37.13 21.53
C LEU A 69 -0.59 -38.53 21.19
N ARG A 70 -0.87 -39.49 22.07
CA ARG A 70 -0.65 -40.92 21.85
C ARG A 70 -1.89 -41.57 21.26
N THR A 71 -1.67 -42.43 20.28
CA THR A 71 -2.73 -43.26 19.71
C THR A 71 -3.21 -44.28 20.74
N ASN A 72 -4.52 -44.36 20.93
CA ASN A 72 -5.17 -45.36 21.76
C ASN A 72 -5.42 -46.61 20.90
N HIS A 73 -4.44 -47.52 20.91
CA HIS A 73 -4.51 -48.78 20.18
C HIS A 73 -5.67 -49.67 20.65
N THR A 74 -6.05 -49.62 21.93
CA THR A 74 -7.17 -50.40 22.47
C THR A 74 -8.49 -49.99 21.82
N LEU A 75 -8.77 -48.68 21.73
CA LEU A 75 -9.98 -48.19 21.05
C LEU A 75 -9.97 -48.51 19.57
N ASN A 76 -8.82 -48.39 18.89
CA ASN A 76 -8.72 -48.77 17.48
C ASN A 76 -8.98 -50.27 17.28
N ASN A 77 -8.46 -51.14 18.14
CA ASN A 77 -8.68 -52.59 18.06
C ASN A 77 -10.15 -52.96 18.31
N LEU A 78 -10.82 -52.26 19.25
CA LEU A 78 -12.25 -52.45 19.51
C LEU A 78 -13.10 -52.02 18.32
N VAL A 79 -12.80 -50.86 17.72
CA VAL A 79 -13.44 -50.39 16.49
C VAL A 79 -13.20 -51.38 15.35
N GLU A 80 -11.97 -51.87 15.17
CA GLU A 80 -11.64 -52.83 14.13
C GLU A 80 -12.38 -54.16 14.31
N LYS A 81 -12.46 -54.67 15.54
CA LYS A 81 -13.23 -55.89 15.85
C LYS A 81 -14.72 -55.70 15.56
N LEU A 82 -15.28 -54.55 15.94
CA LEU A 82 -16.67 -54.20 15.65
C LEU A 82 -16.93 -54.13 14.14
N LEU A 83 -16.05 -53.47 13.39
CA LEU A 83 -16.16 -53.36 11.93
C LEU A 83 -16.02 -54.73 11.25
N ARG A 84 -15.17 -55.62 11.76
CA ARG A 84 -15.03 -57.01 11.26
C ARG A 84 -16.27 -57.86 11.57
N GLU A 85 -16.87 -57.70 12.74
CA GLU A 85 -18.15 -58.35 13.09
C GLU A 85 -19.31 -57.83 12.22
N GLU A 86 -19.28 -56.55 11.84
CA GLU A 86 -20.24 -55.92 10.92
C GLU A 86 -20.01 -56.25 9.45
N ALA A 87 -18.79 -56.62 9.04
CA ALA A 87 -18.42 -56.96 7.67
C ALA A 87 -18.89 -58.35 7.19
N CYS A 88 -19.59 -59.13 8.04
CA CYS A 88 -20.25 -60.36 7.61
C CYS A 88 -21.34 -60.07 6.55
N PRO A 89 -21.35 -60.69 5.35
CA PRO A 89 -22.11 -60.22 4.18
C PRO A 89 -23.64 -60.40 4.25
N ALA A 90 -24.20 -60.75 5.40
CA ALA A 90 -25.62 -61.07 5.54
C ALA A 90 -26.38 -59.97 6.30
N ARG A 91 -26.49 -58.76 5.71
CA ARG A 91 -27.62 -57.82 5.92
C ARG A 91 -27.45 -56.51 5.12
N PRO A 92 -28.30 -56.26 4.11
CA PRO A 92 -28.61 -54.89 3.73
C PRO A 92 -30.11 -54.64 3.86
N ARG A 93 -30.50 -54.07 5.00
CA ARG A 93 -31.68 -53.23 5.31
C ARG A 93 -31.77 -53.22 6.84
N GLY A 94 -31.84 -52.04 7.47
CA GLY A 94 -32.04 -51.92 8.91
C GLY A 94 -33.21 -52.79 9.40
N PRO A 95 -33.28 -53.11 10.71
CA PRO A 95 -34.27 -54.06 11.22
C PRO A 95 -35.67 -53.60 10.79
N ARG A 96 -36.32 -54.37 9.92
CA ARG A 96 -37.71 -54.10 9.51
C ARG A 96 -38.71 -54.52 10.58
N PHE A 97 -38.24 -55.31 11.54
CA PHE A 97 -39.00 -55.90 12.62
C PHE A 97 -38.31 -55.62 13.95
N CYS A 98 -39.10 -55.39 14.99
CA CYS A 98 -38.63 -55.25 16.37
C CYS A 98 -37.93 -56.53 16.81
N ARG A 99 -36.81 -56.39 17.53
CA ARG A 99 -36.02 -57.53 18.02
C ARG A 99 -36.71 -58.29 19.16
N LEU A 100 -37.56 -57.61 19.93
CA LEU A 100 -38.23 -58.16 21.10
C LEU A 100 -39.61 -58.75 20.75
N HIS A 101 -40.37 -58.04 19.92
CA HIS A 101 -41.75 -58.41 19.62
C HIS A 101 -41.94 -59.01 18.22
N HIS A 102 -40.88 -59.04 17.40
CA HIS A 102 -40.89 -59.50 16.01
C HIS A 102 -41.91 -58.80 15.08
N GLY A 103 -42.60 -57.76 15.56
CA GLY A 103 -43.55 -56.95 14.80
C GLY A 103 -42.86 -55.89 13.92
N GLN A 104 -43.53 -55.47 12.84
CA GLN A 104 -42.98 -54.47 11.91
C GLN A 104 -42.71 -53.12 12.61
N LEU A 105 -41.54 -52.53 12.36
CA LEU A 105 -41.21 -51.19 12.84
C LEU A 105 -41.94 -50.14 11.98
N SER A 106 -42.99 -49.55 12.55
CA SER A 106 -43.86 -48.58 11.87
C SER A 106 -43.99 -47.25 12.62
N LEU A 107 -43.48 -47.18 13.86
CA LEU A 107 -43.53 -46.03 14.74
C LEU A 107 -42.12 -45.53 15.08
N PHE A 108 -41.98 -44.25 15.42
CA PHE A 108 -40.73 -43.61 15.84
C PHE A 108 -40.98 -42.79 17.10
N CYS A 109 -40.19 -43.02 18.14
CA CYS A 109 -40.22 -42.25 19.37
C CYS A 109 -39.34 -41.01 19.21
N LEU A 110 -39.92 -39.81 19.35
CA LEU A 110 -39.17 -38.57 19.15
C LEU A 110 -38.19 -38.28 20.30
N ASP A 111 -38.55 -38.69 21.51
CA ASP A 111 -37.75 -38.47 22.72
C ASP A 111 -36.51 -39.38 22.73
N ASP A 112 -36.72 -40.70 22.59
CA ASP A 112 -35.64 -41.70 22.58
C ASP A 112 -34.92 -41.83 21.24
N LYS A 113 -35.49 -41.28 20.15
CA LYS A 113 -34.98 -41.41 18.77
C LYS A 113 -34.90 -42.84 18.25
N GLU A 114 -35.81 -43.70 18.72
CA GLU A 114 -35.85 -45.13 18.38
C GLU A 114 -37.02 -45.51 17.48
N LEU A 115 -36.85 -46.58 16.69
CA LEU A 115 -37.90 -47.19 15.89
C LEU A 115 -38.66 -48.25 16.72
N LEU A 116 -39.99 -48.14 16.73
CA LEU A 116 -40.88 -48.97 17.53
C LEU A 116 -41.83 -49.80 16.64
N CYS A 117 -42.21 -51.00 17.09
CA CYS A 117 -43.38 -51.73 16.56
C CYS A 117 -44.62 -51.40 17.41
N GLY A 118 -45.81 -51.80 16.95
CA GLY A 118 -47.08 -51.54 17.64
C GLY A 118 -47.07 -51.95 19.13
N SER A 119 -46.48 -53.10 19.47
CA SER A 119 -46.39 -53.57 20.86
C SER A 119 -45.43 -52.77 21.75
N CYS A 120 -44.41 -52.11 21.18
CA CYS A 120 -43.47 -51.29 21.95
C CYS A 120 -44.10 -49.99 22.47
N GLN A 121 -45.20 -49.52 21.85
CA GLN A 121 -45.87 -48.29 22.29
C GLN A 121 -46.52 -48.44 23.67
N GLY A 122 -46.91 -49.66 24.05
CA GLY A 122 -47.47 -49.97 25.38
C GLY A 122 -46.42 -50.43 26.40
N ASP A 123 -45.14 -50.42 26.04
CA ASP A 123 -44.05 -50.80 26.93
C ASP A 123 -43.81 -49.66 27.95
N PRO A 124 -43.65 -49.96 29.26
CA PRO A 124 -43.33 -48.95 30.28
C PRO A 124 -42.16 -48.03 29.90
N ARG A 125 -41.21 -48.52 29.08
CA ARG A 125 -40.05 -47.76 28.61
C ARG A 125 -40.38 -46.57 27.71
N HIS A 126 -41.53 -46.57 27.03
CA HIS A 126 -41.97 -45.46 26.19
C HIS A 126 -43.28 -44.83 26.69
N GLN A 127 -43.67 -45.13 27.93
CA GLN A 127 -44.90 -44.61 28.52
C GLN A 127 -44.80 -43.08 28.69
N GLY A 128 -45.70 -42.35 28.02
CA GLY A 128 -45.71 -40.88 28.04
C GLY A 128 -44.80 -40.20 27.01
N HIS A 129 -44.05 -40.96 26.21
CA HIS A 129 -43.22 -40.39 25.14
C HIS A 129 -44.02 -40.07 23.88
N ARG A 130 -43.51 -39.13 23.07
CA ARG A 130 -44.16 -38.71 21.83
C ARG A 130 -43.78 -39.63 20.68
N VAL A 131 -44.72 -40.49 20.30
CA VAL A 131 -44.55 -41.48 19.23
C VAL A 131 -45.32 -41.06 17.97
N GLN A 132 -44.70 -41.18 16.80
CA GLN A 132 -45.28 -40.84 15.50
C GLN A 132 -45.03 -41.93 14.43
N PRO A 133 -45.83 -42.01 13.36
CA PRO A 133 -45.55 -42.95 12.26
C PRO A 133 -44.23 -42.64 11.53
N VAL A 134 -43.45 -43.68 11.26
CA VAL A 134 -42.12 -43.57 10.63
C VAL A 134 -42.14 -42.81 9.31
N GLN A 135 -43.16 -43.02 8.46
CA GLN A 135 -43.24 -42.33 7.18
C GLN A 135 -43.37 -40.81 7.32
N GLY A 136 -44.22 -40.35 8.23
CA GLY A 136 -44.44 -38.92 8.50
C GLY A 136 -43.20 -38.28 9.13
N THR A 137 -42.66 -38.90 10.18
CA THR A 137 -41.45 -38.40 10.85
C THR A 137 -40.24 -38.38 9.92
N ALA A 138 -40.04 -39.42 9.10
CA ALA A 138 -38.97 -39.43 8.11
C ALA A 138 -39.14 -38.33 7.06
N ARG A 139 -40.36 -37.98 6.66
CA ARG A 139 -40.62 -36.85 5.75
C ARG A 139 -40.17 -35.53 6.37
N ASP A 140 -40.47 -35.30 7.64
CA ASP A 140 -40.11 -34.07 8.37
C ASP A 140 -38.59 -33.96 8.58
N TYR A 141 -37.93 -35.06 9.01
CA TYR A 141 -36.48 -35.09 9.13
C TYR A 141 -35.79 -34.88 7.78
N ARG A 142 -36.29 -35.49 6.70
CA ARG A 142 -35.79 -35.23 5.34
C ARG A 142 -35.96 -33.77 4.92
N ALA A 143 -37.06 -33.11 5.31
CA ALA A 143 -37.27 -31.69 5.04
C ALA A 143 -36.25 -30.81 5.81
N LYS A 144 -36.02 -31.11 7.09
CA LYS A 144 -34.97 -30.45 7.89
C LYS A 144 -33.58 -30.64 7.27
N CYS A 145 -33.24 -31.86 6.82
CA CYS A 145 -31.98 -32.13 6.14
C CYS A 145 -31.86 -31.35 4.81
N ARG A 146 -32.93 -31.24 4.02
CA ARG A 146 -32.94 -30.40 2.80
C ARG A 146 -32.69 -28.93 3.11
N ASN A 147 -33.28 -28.39 4.18
CA ASN A 147 -33.03 -27.01 4.58
C ASN A 147 -31.57 -26.79 5.01
N MET A 148 -31.00 -27.72 5.80
CA MET A 148 -29.59 -27.68 6.18
C MET A 148 -28.67 -27.77 4.96
N GLU A 149 -28.97 -28.67 4.03
CA GLU A 149 -28.24 -28.81 2.77
C GLU A 149 -28.28 -27.51 1.95
N HIS A 150 -29.45 -26.87 1.85
CA HIS A 150 -29.59 -25.59 1.18
C HIS A 150 -28.73 -24.49 1.84
N CYS A 151 -28.77 -24.37 3.17
CA CYS A 151 -27.90 -23.44 3.90
C CYS A 151 -26.41 -23.71 3.66
N LEU A 152 -25.99 -24.98 3.62
CA LEU A 152 -24.61 -25.36 3.32
C LEU A 152 -24.21 -25.01 1.88
N ARG A 153 -25.12 -25.16 0.91
CA ARG A 153 -24.89 -24.74 -0.48
C ARG A 153 -24.72 -23.22 -0.59
N GLU A 154 -25.54 -22.42 0.08
CA GLU A 154 -25.39 -20.96 0.08
C GLU A 154 -24.08 -20.52 0.75
N LYS A 155 -23.71 -21.15 1.88
CA LYS A 155 -22.38 -20.94 2.48
C LYS A 155 -21.25 -21.28 1.50
N ALA A 156 -21.33 -22.43 0.83
CA ALA A 156 -20.33 -22.81 -0.17
C ALA A 156 -20.23 -21.83 -1.34
N LYS A 157 -21.36 -21.24 -1.80
CA LYS A 157 -21.36 -20.17 -2.79
C LYS A 157 -20.67 -18.91 -2.27
N ALA A 158 -20.93 -18.50 -1.03
CA ALA A 158 -20.27 -17.36 -0.40
C ALA A 158 -18.75 -17.56 -0.29
N PHE A 159 -18.30 -18.74 0.17
CA PHE A 159 -16.86 -19.08 0.19
C PHE A 159 -16.23 -19.05 -1.21
N ARG A 160 -16.92 -19.53 -2.25
CA ARG A 160 -16.44 -19.45 -3.64
C ARG A 160 -16.40 -18.01 -4.16
N ALA A 161 -17.33 -17.15 -3.77
CA ALA A 161 -17.29 -15.73 -4.10
C ALA A 161 -16.08 -15.05 -3.44
N MET A 162 -15.87 -15.29 -2.14
CA MET A 162 -14.73 -14.78 -1.40
C MET A 162 -13.39 -15.23 -2.00
N ARG A 163 -13.26 -16.52 -2.34
CA ARG A 163 -12.05 -17.04 -2.99
C ARG A 163 -11.75 -16.32 -4.31
N ARG A 164 -12.77 -16.03 -5.13
CA ARG A 164 -12.60 -15.27 -6.38
C ARG A 164 -12.11 -13.85 -6.12
N SER A 165 -12.57 -13.19 -5.05
CA SER A 165 -12.05 -11.87 -4.65
C SER A 165 -10.56 -11.93 -4.31
N TYR A 166 -10.12 -12.94 -3.54
CA TYR A 166 -8.69 -13.14 -3.25
C TYR A 166 -7.87 -13.46 -4.51
N GLU A 167 -8.39 -14.30 -5.41
CA GLU A 167 -7.75 -14.59 -6.70
C GLU A 167 -7.59 -13.30 -7.54
N ALA A 168 -8.57 -12.39 -7.50
CA ALA A 168 -8.49 -11.09 -8.17
C ALA A 168 -7.42 -10.17 -7.53
N ILE A 169 -7.36 -10.11 -6.19
CA ILE A 169 -6.31 -9.37 -5.45
C ILE A 169 -4.92 -9.86 -5.84
N VAL A 170 -4.70 -11.17 -5.88
CA VAL A 170 -3.40 -11.75 -6.28
C VAL A 170 -3.00 -11.29 -7.68
N LYS A 171 -3.91 -11.38 -8.66
CA LYS A 171 -3.65 -10.94 -10.03
C LYS A 171 -3.36 -9.44 -10.11
N HIS A 172 -4.13 -8.63 -9.41
CA HIS A 172 -3.93 -7.19 -9.35
C HIS A 172 -2.56 -6.84 -8.76
N ASN A 173 -2.20 -7.40 -7.62
CA ASN A 173 -0.91 -7.17 -6.97
C ASN A 173 0.28 -7.59 -7.86
N GLN A 174 0.13 -8.64 -8.67
CA GLN A 174 1.16 -9.03 -9.64
C GLN A 174 1.35 -7.99 -10.75
N VAL A 175 0.25 -7.48 -11.31
CA VAL A 175 0.28 -6.43 -12.35
C VAL A 175 0.82 -5.12 -11.78
N GLU A 176 0.33 -4.69 -10.61
CA GLU A 176 0.78 -3.49 -9.90
C GLU A 176 2.27 -3.58 -9.56
N ALA A 177 2.76 -4.73 -9.05
CA ALA A 177 4.16 -4.89 -8.72
C ALA A 177 5.06 -4.76 -9.96
N ALA A 178 4.66 -5.36 -11.09
CA ALA A 178 5.41 -5.25 -12.35
C ALA A 178 5.41 -3.81 -12.88
N TRP A 179 4.26 -3.14 -12.83
CA TRP A 179 4.13 -1.73 -13.21
C TRP A 179 4.99 -0.82 -12.33
N LEU A 180 4.93 -0.97 -11.00
CA LEU A 180 5.70 -0.20 -10.03
C LEU A 180 7.20 -0.39 -10.23
N GLN A 181 7.66 -1.63 -10.46
CA GLN A 181 9.06 -1.89 -10.80
C GLN A 181 9.50 -1.15 -12.07
N GLY A 182 8.66 -1.12 -13.10
CA GLY A 182 8.90 -0.36 -14.32
C GLY A 182 9.01 1.15 -14.06
N ARG A 183 8.08 1.69 -13.29
CA ARG A 183 8.05 3.12 -12.91
C ARG A 183 9.28 3.54 -12.10
N ILE A 184 9.64 2.76 -11.08
CA ILE A 184 10.86 3.01 -10.28
C ILE A 184 12.09 3.03 -11.19
N ARG A 185 12.23 2.04 -12.09
CA ARG A 185 13.36 2.03 -13.05
C ARG A 185 13.37 3.27 -13.93
N GLN A 186 12.22 3.71 -14.42
CA GLN A 186 12.10 4.90 -15.25
C GLN A 186 12.54 6.18 -14.52
N GLU A 187 12.11 6.39 -13.27
CA GLU A 187 12.53 7.56 -12.48
C GLU A 187 14.03 7.55 -12.20
N PHE A 188 14.62 6.39 -11.89
CA PHE A 188 16.06 6.26 -11.73
C PHE A 188 16.83 6.51 -13.04
N GLU A 189 16.29 6.12 -14.19
CA GLU A 189 16.95 6.36 -15.47
C GLU A 189 16.96 7.85 -15.83
N LYS A 190 15.92 8.63 -15.47
CA LYS A 190 15.96 10.10 -15.61
C LYS A 190 17.12 10.72 -14.84
N LEU A 191 17.36 10.26 -13.61
CA LEU A 191 18.49 10.74 -12.79
C LEU A 191 19.84 10.35 -13.38
N ARG A 192 19.96 9.11 -13.88
CA ARG A 192 21.18 8.65 -14.56
C ARG A 192 21.46 9.44 -15.82
N GLU A 193 20.43 9.71 -16.62
CA GLU A 193 20.58 10.49 -17.85
C GLU A 193 21.02 11.92 -17.55
N PHE A 194 20.42 12.55 -16.53
CA PHE A 194 20.89 13.85 -16.05
C PHE A 194 22.40 13.83 -15.69
N LEU A 195 22.84 12.81 -14.94
CA LEU A 195 24.25 12.67 -14.56
C LEU A 195 25.17 12.47 -15.77
N ARG A 196 24.76 11.66 -16.76
CA ARG A 196 25.53 11.47 -18.00
C ARG A 196 25.67 12.77 -18.79
N VAL A 197 24.60 13.55 -18.89
CA VAL A 197 24.60 14.84 -19.58
C VAL A 197 25.53 15.84 -18.87
N GLU A 198 25.46 15.94 -17.55
CA GLU A 198 26.35 16.83 -16.77
C GLU A 198 27.81 16.38 -16.83
N GLU A 199 28.10 15.07 -16.78
CA GLU A 199 29.44 14.53 -16.94
C GLU A 199 30.02 14.87 -18.33
N ARG A 200 29.25 14.64 -19.39
CA ARG A 200 29.66 14.97 -20.77
C ARG A 200 29.94 16.46 -20.93
N ALA A 201 29.04 17.31 -20.44
CA ALA A 201 29.20 18.76 -20.50
C ALA A 201 30.46 19.25 -19.77
N ALA A 202 30.77 18.67 -18.59
CA ALA A 202 31.99 18.99 -17.86
C ALA A 202 33.27 18.57 -18.63
N LEU A 203 33.27 17.37 -19.22
CA LEU A 203 34.40 16.88 -20.02
C LEU A 203 34.60 17.67 -21.32
N ASP A 204 33.51 18.08 -21.98
CA ASP A 204 33.55 18.93 -23.16
C ASP A 204 34.16 20.30 -22.84
N ALA A 205 33.76 20.90 -21.72
CA ALA A 205 34.31 22.18 -21.27
C ALA A 205 35.81 22.09 -20.93
N VAL A 206 36.30 20.96 -20.42
CA VAL A 206 37.74 20.73 -20.22
C VAL A 206 38.48 20.60 -21.56
N THR A 207 37.88 19.87 -22.51
CA THR A 207 38.47 19.65 -23.84
C THR A 207 38.59 20.97 -24.61
N GLU A 208 37.56 21.83 -24.52
CA GLU A 208 37.57 23.16 -25.11
C GLU A 208 38.64 24.06 -24.50
N GLU A 209 38.75 24.10 -23.16
CA GLU A 209 39.79 24.87 -22.48
C GLU A 209 41.19 24.36 -22.84
N ALA A 210 41.41 23.04 -22.83
CA ALA A 210 42.69 22.44 -23.21
C ALA A 210 43.09 22.82 -24.64
N GLY A 211 42.13 22.77 -25.59
CA GLY A 211 42.36 23.19 -26.97
C GLY A 211 42.67 24.69 -27.09
N GLN A 212 42.02 25.53 -26.29
CA GLN A 212 42.31 26.97 -26.23
C GLN A 212 43.72 27.23 -25.68
N LYS A 213 44.10 26.59 -24.57
CA LYS A 213 45.44 26.76 -23.95
C LYS A 213 46.55 26.29 -24.89
N LEU A 214 46.36 25.14 -25.56
CA LEU A 214 47.34 24.62 -26.51
C LEU A 214 47.61 25.61 -27.65
N ARG A 215 46.54 26.15 -28.27
CA ARG A 215 46.69 27.17 -29.32
C ARG A 215 47.43 28.41 -28.84
N GLN A 216 47.16 28.86 -27.62
CA GLN A 216 47.85 30.02 -27.03
C GLN A 216 49.34 29.76 -26.82
N VAL A 217 49.70 28.56 -26.33
CA VAL A 217 51.09 28.16 -26.14
C VAL A 217 51.82 28.00 -27.47
N GLU A 218 51.20 27.34 -28.46
CA GLU A 218 51.78 27.14 -29.80
C GLU A 218 52.07 28.47 -30.50
N GLU A 219 51.13 29.42 -30.46
CA GLU A 219 51.31 30.75 -31.05
C GLU A 219 52.45 31.52 -30.36
N LYS A 220 52.52 31.49 -29.03
CA LYS A 220 53.62 32.13 -28.28
C LYS A 220 54.97 31.45 -28.55
N MET A 221 55.00 30.13 -28.67
CA MET A 221 56.22 29.40 -29.04
C MET A 221 56.71 29.78 -30.44
N LYS A 222 55.79 29.93 -31.39
CA LYS A 222 56.12 30.36 -32.76
C LYS A 222 56.67 31.79 -32.78
N GLN A 223 56.03 32.72 -32.08
CA GLN A 223 56.50 34.11 -31.95
C GLN A 223 57.92 34.16 -31.37
N LEU A 224 58.17 33.42 -30.29
CA LEU A 224 59.51 33.34 -29.67
C LEU A 224 60.55 32.72 -30.60
N ALA A 225 60.18 31.73 -31.42
CA ALA A 225 61.08 31.14 -32.40
C ALA A 225 61.48 32.14 -33.50
N GLU A 226 60.52 32.89 -34.03
CA GLU A 226 60.75 33.96 -35.02
C GLU A 226 61.63 35.07 -34.46
N GLU A 227 61.39 35.51 -33.21
CA GLU A 227 62.23 36.50 -32.52
C GLU A 227 63.65 35.97 -32.28
N THR A 228 63.79 34.70 -31.89
CA THR A 228 65.10 34.06 -31.68
C THR A 228 65.90 34.00 -32.98
N GLU A 229 65.26 33.65 -34.10
CA GLU A 229 65.89 33.62 -35.42
C GLU A 229 66.30 35.03 -35.88
N ALA A 230 65.44 36.04 -35.65
CA ALA A 230 65.77 37.44 -35.95
C ALA A 230 66.99 37.94 -35.15
N LEU A 231 67.07 37.58 -33.87
CA LEU A 231 68.23 37.90 -33.02
C LEU A 231 69.50 37.17 -33.52
N ALA A 232 69.40 35.90 -33.90
CA ALA A 232 70.52 35.14 -34.45
C ALA A 232 71.05 35.77 -35.75
N HIS A 233 70.17 36.25 -36.63
CA HIS A 233 70.54 36.99 -37.83
C HIS A 233 71.26 38.31 -37.51
N GLU A 234 70.79 39.08 -36.52
CA GLU A 234 71.46 40.33 -36.13
C GLU A 234 72.83 40.06 -35.49
N ILE A 235 72.96 39.01 -34.66
CA ILE A 235 74.26 38.56 -34.14
C ILE A 235 75.23 38.23 -35.28
N GLY A 236 74.79 37.45 -36.27
CA GLY A 236 75.61 37.12 -37.44
C GLY A 236 76.01 38.35 -38.25
N ARG A 237 75.09 39.32 -38.42
CA ARG A 237 75.39 40.60 -39.08
C ARG A 237 76.46 41.37 -38.35
N LEU A 238 76.36 41.49 -37.02
CA LEU A 238 77.38 42.15 -36.20
C LEU A 238 78.74 41.48 -36.32
N GLN A 239 78.78 40.14 -36.31
CA GLN A 239 80.01 39.38 -36.50
C GLN A 239 80.66 39.62 -37.87
N MET A 240 79.87 39.84 -38.93
CA MET A 240 80.40 40.21 -40.25
C MET A 240 80.90 41.65 -40.27
N GLU A 241 80.13 42.59 -39.72
CA GLU A 241 80.54 44.01 -39.63
C GLU A 241 81.86 44.14 -38.84
N MET A 242 82.08 43.36 -37.78
CA MET A 242 83.32 43.34 -37.00
C MET A 242 84.58 42.91 -37.79
N LYS A 243 84.42 42.31 -38.98
CA LYS A 243 85.52 41.88 -39.85
C LYS A 243 85.80 42.85 -41.00
N GLU A 244 85.01 43.92 -41.13
CA GLU A 244 85.20 44.95 -42.16
C GLU A 244 86.40 45.86 -41.84
N ASP A 245 86.83 46.66 -42.82
CA ASP A 245 87.85 47.69 -42.61
C ASP A 245 87.36 48.82 -41.68
N ASP A 246 88.31 49.52 -41.05
CA ASP A 246 88.04 50.51 -40.00
C ASP A 246 87.09 51.63 -40.47
N ILE A 247 87.19 52.07 -41.72
CA ILE A 247 86.38 53.18 -42.25
C ILE A 247 84.93 52.69 -42.45
N SER A 248 84.75 51.55 -43.11
CA SER A 248 83.42 50.94 -43.33
C SER A 248 82.71 50.60 -42.02
N PHE A 249 83.45 50.06 -41.05
CA PHE A 249 82.95 49.73 -39.72
C PHE A 249 82.42 50.97 -38.97
N LEU A 250 83.18 52.08 -38.99
CA LEU A 250 82.81 53.31 -38.29
C LEU A 250 81.62 54.03 -38.93
N MET A 251 81.52 54.04 -40.27
CA MET A 251 80.42 54.69 -40.99
C MET A 251 79.04 54.11 -40.64
N LYS A 252 78.98 52.83 -40.26
CA LYS A 252 77.74 52.13 -39.88
C LYS A 252 77.37 52.26 -38.39
N HIS A 253 78.19 52.93 -37.56
CA HIS A 253 77.98 52.98 -36.11
C HIS A 253 76.60 53.54 -35.70
N LYS A 254 76.15 54.63 -36.32
CA LYS A 254 74.87 55.29 -35.99
C LYS A 254 73.65 54.42 -36.35
N SER A 255 73.72 53.63 -37.42
CA SER A 255 72.62 52.72 -37.81
C SER A 255 72.63 51.46 -36.95
N ARG A 256 73.82 50.90 -36.65
CA ARG A 256 73.98 49.77 -35.72
C ARG A 256 73.39 50.07 -34.35
N LYS A 257 73.77 51.21 -33.73
CA LYS A 257 73.28 51.61 -32.41
C LYS A 257 71.74 51.71 -32.36
N ARG A 258 71.11 52.21 -33.44
CA ARG A 258 69.63 52.29 -33.53
C ARG A 258 68.97 50.92 -33.68
N ARG A 259 69.55 49.99 -34.43
CA ARG A 259 68.99 48.64 -34.57
C ARG A 259 69.03 47.88 -33.25
N LEU A 260 70.17 47.94 -32.55
CA LEU A 260 70.35 47.31 -31.25
C LEU A 260 69.48 47.91 -30.15
N SER A 261 69.12 49.19 -30.24
CA SER A 261 68.17 49.77 -29.28
C SER A 261 66.72 49.33 -29.50
N CYS A 262 66.42 48.67 -30.63
CA CYS A 262 65.07 48.19 -30.96
C CYS A 262 64.90 46.68 -30.72
N THR A 263 65.88 45.98 -30.15
CA THR A 263 65.71 44.57 -29.76
C THR A 263 64.84 44.48 -28.51
N THR A 264 63.76 43.71 -28.58
CA THR A 264 62.84 43.49 -27.47
C THR A 264 63.33 42.35 -26.58
N GLU A 265 63.09 42.46 -25.28
CA GLU A 265 63.29 41.36 -24.32
C GLU A 265 62.06 40.41 -24.35
N PRO A 266 62.25 39.10 -24.15
CA PRO A 266 61.14 38.16 -24.14
C PRO A 266 60.18 38.44 -22.98
N GLU A 267 58.89 38.44 -23.28
CA GLU A 267 57.85 38.58 -22.25
C GLU A 267 57.84 37.36 -21.31
N PRO A 268 57.64 37.55 -19.99
CA PRO A 268 57.45 36.44 -19.07
C PRO A 268 56.16 35.68 -19.37
N ILE A 269 56.12 34.41 -18.94
CA ILE A 269 54.92 33.57 -19.07
C ILE A 269 53.74 34.26 -18.37
N GLN A 270 52.68 34.51 -19.13
CA GLN A 270 51.49 35.19 -18.63
C GLN A 270 50.64 34.25 -17.73
N PRO A 271 49.96 34.79 -16.70
CA PRO A 271 48.98 34.02 -15.94
C PRO A 271 47.87 33.46 -16.83
N GLY A 272 47.33 32.30 -16.47
CA GLY A 272 46.21 31.68 -17.19
C GLY A 272 46.60 30.88 -18.43
N MET A 273 47.88 30.56 -18.66
CA MET A 273 48.32 29.66 -19.74
C MET A 273 48.08 28.18 -19.41
N LEU A 274 47.82 27.86 -18.14
CA LEU A 274 47.53 26.50 -17.66
C LEU A 274 46.01 26.27 -17.56
N ILE A 275 45.61 25.00 -17.58
CA ILE A 275 44.23 24.58 -17.32
C ILE A 275 43.89 24.86 -15.85
N ASP A 276 42.73 25.48 -15.61
CA ASP A 276 42.23 25.75 -14.26
C ASP A 276 41.58 24.49 -13.66
N VAL A 277 42.37 23.64 -13.02
CA VAL A 277 41.89 22.40 -12.40
C VAL A 277 40.83 22.67 -11.32
N SER A 278 41.00 23.74 -10.53
CA SER A 278 40.06 24.12 -9.47
C SER A 278 38.67 24.41 -10.02
N LYS A 279 38.55 25.14 -11.13
CA LYS A 279 37.26 25.44 -11.78
C LYS A 279 36.42 24.19 -12.07
N TYR A 280 37.06 23.05 -12.39
CA TYR A 280 36.37 21.82 -12.75
C TYR A 280 36.14 20.87 -11.59
N LEU A 281 37.11 20.75 -10.67
CA LEU A 281 36.99 19.80 -9.55
C LEU A 281 36.43 20.40 -8.27
N ASP A 282 36.46 21.73 -8.12
CA ASP A 282 35.95 22.37 -6.91
C ASP A 282 34.48 22.02 -6.68
N SER A 283 34.24 21.38 -5.54
CA SER A 283 32.95 20.87 -5.08
C SER A 283 32.07 20.29 -6.19
N LEU A 284 32.66 19.54 -7.12
CA LEU A 284 31.98 19.07 -8.34
C LEU A 284 30.70 18.32 -8.01
N GLN A 285 30.77 17.37 -7.07
CA GLN A 285 29.61 16.58 -6.64
C GLN A 285 28.47 17.47 -6.10
N TYR A 286 28.81 18.48 -5.29
CA TYR A 286 27.83 19.42 -4.74
C TYR A 286 27.19 20.28 -5.83
N ARG A 287 27.99 20.82 -6.78
CA ARG A 287 27.47 21.62 -7.90
C ARG A 287 26.51 20.82 -8.78
N VAL A 288 26.87 19.59 -9.11
CA VAL A 288 26.01 18.68 -9.90
C VAL A 288 24.74 18.34 -9.12
N TRP A 289 24.85 18.00 -7.83
CA TRP A 289 23.70 17.73 -6.97
C TRP A 289 22.76 18.94 -6.84
N LYS A 290 23.31 20.15 -6.64
CA LYS A 290 22.55 21.40 -6.54
C LYS A 290 21.80 21.72 -7.83
N LYS A 291 22.39 21.46 -9.00
CA LYS A 291 21.69 21.54 -10.29
C LYS A 291 20.59 20.49 -10.40
N MET A 292 20.87 19.26 -9.98
CA MET A 292 19.90 18.16 -9.99
C MET A 292 18.66 18.50 -9.19
N LEU A 293 18.82 19.18 -8.06
CA LEU A 293 17.70 19.63 -7.22
C LEU A 293 16.70 20.50 -8.00
N GLY A 294 17.17 21.35 -8.92
CA GLY A 294 16.30 22.16 -9.77
C GLY A 294 15.51 21.37 -10.81
N SER A 295 15.95 20.15 -11.12
CA SER A 295 15.30 19.24 -12.09
C SER A 295 14.34 18.25 -11.42
N VAL A 296 14.40 18.11 -10.09
CA VAL A 296 13.56 17.17 -9.33
C VAL A 296 12.36 17.89 -8.73
N GLN A 297 11.16 17.41 -9.04
CA GLN A 297 9.94 17.89 -8.41
C GLN A 297 9.65 17.10 -7.15
N ALA A 298 9.52 17.79 -6.02
CA ALA A 298 9.09 17.20 -4.76
C ALA A 298 7.69 17.71 -4.40
N VAL A 299 6.85 16.84 -3.86
CA VAL A 299 5.52 17.18 -3.31
C VAL A 299 5.48 16.83 -1.82
N PRO A 300 4.68 17.51 -0.99
CA PRO A 300 4.63 17.26 0.46
C PRO A 300 4.16 15.83 0.82
N PHE A 301 3.28 15.29 -0.03
CA PHE A 301 2.79 13.92 -0.01
C PHE A 301 2.25 13.58 -1.40
N SER A 302 1.84 12.34 -1.60
CA SER A 302 1.19 11.84 -2.81
C SER A 302 -0.27 11.50 -2.56
N PHE A 303 -1.09 11.38 -3.59
CA PHE A 303 -2.41 10.76 -3.47
C PHE A 303 -2.28 9.26 -3.22
N ASP A 304 -3.18 8.69 -2.41
CA ASP A 304 -3.23 7.26 -2.12
C ASP A 304 -4.29 6.55 -2.99
N PRO A 305 -3.88 5.77 -4.02
CA PRO A 305 -4.81 5.07 -4.89
C PRO A 305 -5.67 4.01 -4.19
N ASN A 306 -5.24 3.47 -3.04
CA ASN A 306 -6.01 2.47 -2.31
C ASN A 306 -7.27 3.06 -1.70
N THR A 307 -7.20 4.33 -1.26
CA THR A 307 -8.34 5.06 -0.70
C THR A 307 -9.27 5.64 -1.77
N ALA A 308 -8.77 5.84 -2.99
CA ALA A 308 -9.48 6.58 -4.02
C ALA A 308 -10.77 5.88 -4.48
N ALA A 309 -11.88 6.62 -4.51
CA ALA A 309 -13.15 6.09 -4.99
C ALA A 309 -13.08 5.54 -6.41
N GLY A 310 -13.90 4.54 -6.74
CA GLY A 310 -13.68 3.72 -7.93
C GLY A 310 -13.91 4.37 -9.31
N TRP A 311 -14.31 5.64 -9.33
CA TRP A 311 -14.45 6.47 -10.52
C TRP A 311 -13.40 7.61 -10.58
N LEU A 312 -12.46 7.65 -9.63
CA LEU A 312 -11.31 8.53 -9.65
C LEU A 312 -10.10 7.82 -10.27
N SER A 313 -9.26 8.59 -10.97
CA SER A 313 -8.00 8.15 -11.53
C SER A 313 -6.88 9.02 -10.96
N VAL A 314 -5.83 8.38 -10.46
CA VAL A 314 -4.62 9.04 -9.95
C VAL A 314 -3.53 8.93 -11.02
N SER A 315 -2.79 10.01 -11.26
CA SER A 315 -1.69 10.01 -12.23
C SER A 315 -0.50 9.14 -11.80
N ASP A 316 0.35 8.75 -12.74
CA ASP A 316 1.49 7.87 -12.50
C ASP A 316 2.57 8.42 -11.54
N ASP A 317 2.61 9.75 -11.36
CA ASP A 317 3.46 10.45 -10.39
C ASP A 317 2.76 10.67 -9.03
N LEU A 318 1.49 10.23 -8.92
CA LEU A 318 0.64 10.36 -7.76
C LEU A 318 0.38 11.81 -7.30
N THR A 319 0.57 12.79 -8.20
CA THR A 319 0.39 14.22 -7.88
C THR A 319 -0.89 14.82 -8.44
N LYS A 320 -1.63 14.09 -9.27
CA LYS A 320 -2.87 14.56 -9.91
C LYS A 320 -3.96 13.52 -9.77
N VAL A 321 -5.20 14.01 -9.72
CA VAL A 321 -6.37 13.15 -9.67
C VAL A 321 -7.49 13.76 -10.53
N THR A 322 -8.16 12.89 -11.28
CA THR A 322 -9.24 13.24 -12.19
C THR A 322 -10.44 12.34 -11.95
N ASN A 323 -11.62 12.82 -12.33
CA ASN A 323 -12.87 12.06 -12.27
C ASN A 323 -13.33 11.78 -13.71
N HIS A 324 -12.87 10.67 -14.30
CA HIS A 324 -13.22 10.27 -15.67
C HIS A 324 -14.33 9.21 -15.75
N GLY A 325 -14.86 8.75 -14.62
CA GLY A 325 -15.88 7.69 -14.58
C GLY A 325 -15.33 6.32 -15.03
N TYR A 326 -15.39 5.32 -14.13
CA TYR A 326 -14.91 3.93 -14.32
C TYR A 326 -13.36 3.83 -14.31
N ARG A 327 -12.68 2.93 -13.59
CA ARG A 327 -12.89 1.47 -13.44
C ARG A 327 -12.00 0.95 -12.31
N VAL A 328 -12.56 0.28 -11.30
CA VAL A 328 -11.77 -0.52 -10.35
C VAL A 328 -11.87 -1.99 -10.70
N GLN A 329 -10.73 -2.68 -10.75
CA GLN A 329 -10.67 -4.13 -10.98
C GLN A 329 -10.76 -4.92 -9.66
N VAL A 330 -10.38 -4.32 -8.53
CA VAL A 330 -10.33 -4.98 -7.22
C VAL A 330 -10.81 -4.04 -6.11
N GLU A 331 -11.85 -4.47 -5.43
CA GLU A 331 -12.35 -3.84 -4.21
C GLU A 331 -11.37 -4.07 -3.05
N ASN A 332 -11.15 -3.03 -2.23
CA ASN A 332 -10.41 -3.13 -0.98
C ASN A 332 -11.18 -2.37 0.12
N PRO A 333 -10.97 -2.68 1.42
CA PRO A 333 -11.70 -2.04 2.52
C PRO A 333 -11.36 -0.56 2.76
N GLU A 334 -10.22 -0.08 2.29
CA GLU A 334 -9.75 1.31 2.47
C GLU A 334 -10.43 2.29 1.49
N ARG A 335 -11.00 1.74 0.41
CA ARG A 335 -11.59 2.50 -0.69
C ARG A 335 -12.90 3.19 -0.29
N PHE A 336 -13.01 4.48 -0.60
CA PHE A 336 -14.30 5.17 -0.52
C PHE A 336 -15.29 4.62 -1.56
N SER A 337 -16.42 4.09 -1.09
CA SER A 337 -17.44 3.46 -1.94
C SER A 337 -18.62 4.39 -2.30
N SER A 338 -18.87 5.42 -1.49
CA SER A 338 -20.09 6.24 -1.58
C SER A 338 -19.89 7.65 -2.14
N SER A 339 -18.65 8.18 -2.15
CA SER A 339 -18.35 9.56 -2.54
C SER A 339 -17.07 9.64 -3.38
N PRO A 340 -16.96 10.56 -4.37
CA PRO A 340 -15.76 10.77 -5.17
C PRO A 340 -14.63 11.45 -4.38
N CYS A 341 -14.08 10.73 -3.40
CA CYS A 341 -13.00 11.22 -2.55
C CYS A 341 -11.84 10.23 -2.47
N LEU A 342 -10.72 10.75 -1.96
CA LEU A 342 -9.48 10.05 -1.70
C LEU A 342 -8.69 10.76 -0.60
N LEU A 343 -7.68 10.09 -0.06
CA LEU A 343 -6.74 10.64 0.93
C LEU A 343 -5.34 10.84 0.34
N GLY A 344 -4.57 11.72 0.99
CA GLY A 344 -3.13 11.79 0.82
C GLY A 344 -2.43 10.60 1.50
N SER A 345 -1.26 10.21 1.02
CA SER A 345 -0.49 9.04 1.45
C SER A 345 0.14 9.14 2.85
N ARG A 346 0.17 10.34 3.43
CA ARG A 346 0.75 10.60 4.75
C ARG A 346 -0.32 10.98 5.76
N ALA A 347 -0.12 10.51 7.00
CA ALA A 347 -0.85 10.97 8.16
C ALA A 347 0.01 11.96 8.96
N PHE A 348 -0.64 12.98 9.51
CA PHE A 348 -0.04 14.04 10.30
C PHE A 348 -0.62 14.00 11.71
N SER A 349 0.26 14.08 12.70
CA SER A 349 -0.11 14.05 14.12
C SER A 349 0.68 15.06 14.97
N HIS A 350 1.77 15.61 14.44
CA HIS A 350 2.69 16.53 15.12
C HIS A 350 3.34 17.46 14.09
N GLY A 351 3.73 18.65 14.52
CA GLY A 351 4.39 19.68 13.73
C GLY A 351 3.46 20.49 12.82
N SER A 352 4.08 21.45 12.13
CA SER A 352 3.46 22.32 11.16
C SER A 352 3.62 21.78 9.74
N HIS A 353 2.53 21.68 8.98
CA HIS A 353 2.51 21.15 7.61
C HIS A 353 1.80 22.11 6.67
N THR A 354 2.41 22.37 5.52
CA THR A 354 1.83 23.24 4.49
C THR A 354 1.84 22.55 3.14
N TRP A 355 0.73 22.65 2.42
CA TRP A 355 0.65 22.21 1.03
C TRP A 355 -0.25 23.12 0.21
N GLU A 356 0.02 23.19 -1.09
CA GLU A 356 -0.79 23.92 -2.04
C GLU A 356 -1.44 22.96 -3.03
N VAL A 357 -2.67 23.27 -3.40
CA VAL A 357 -3.49 22.49 -4.33
C VAL A 357 -3.95 23.40 -5.45
N ASP A 358 -3.61 23.04 -6.67
CA ASP A 358 -4.14 23.65 -7.87
C ASP A 358 -5.51 23.04 -8.18
N LEU A 359 -6.53 23.88 -8.08
CA LEU A 359 -7.93 23.54 -8.29
C LEU A 359 -8.34 23.79 -9.76
N GLY A 360 -7.57 24.57 -10.51
CA GLY A 360 -7.90 24.96 -11.87
C GLY A 360 -9.31 25.55 -11.99
N GLY A 361 -10.07 25.09 -12.99
CA GLY A 361 -11.48 25.46 -13.23
C GLY A 361 -12.49 24.53 -12.56
N LEU A 362 -12.07 23.64 -11.64
CA LEU A 362 -12.96 22.66 -11.03
C LEU A 362 -14.19 23.31 -10.37
N HIS A 363 -15.36 22.80 -10.74
CA HIS A 363 -16.66 23.33 -10.29
C HIS A 363 -17.21 22.67 -9.03
N ASN A 364 -16.70 21.51 -8.66
CA ASN A 364 -17.15 20.76 -7.49
C ASN A 364 -15.96 20.06 -6.85
N TRP A 365 -15.45 20.63 -5.78
CA TRP A 365 -14.29 20.12 -5.06
C TRP A 365 -14.44 20.35 -3.57
N ARG A 366 -13.75 19.52 -2.79
CA ARG A 366 -13.52 19.74 -1.36
C ARG A 366 -12.06 19.44 -1.06
N VAL A 367 -11.42 20.30 -0.29
CA VAL A 367 -10.03 20.14 0.12
C VAL A 367 -9.91 20.42 1.61
N GLY A 368 -9.21 19.55 2.32
CA GLY A 368 -8.96 19.71 3.74
C GLY A 368 -8.26 18.50 4.33
N VAL A 369 -8.68 18.09 5.52
CA VAL A 369 -8.14 16.93 6.24
C VAL A 369 -9.27 16.06 6.79
N ALA A 370 -8.99 14.76 6.89
CA ALA A 370 -9.87 13.78 7.50
C ALA A 370 -9.14 13.04 8.61
N ARG A 371 -9.80 12.84 9.75
CA ARG A 371 -9.28 12.05 10.86
C ARG A 371 -9.04 10.61 10.43
N THR A 372 -7.87 10.06 10.75
CA THR A 372 -7.56 8.64 10.57
C THR A 372 -8.36 7.84 11.60
N ARG A 373 -9.22 6.93 11.15
CA ARG A 373 -10.01 6.09 12.06
C ARG A 373 -9.11 4.98 12.60
N ARG A 374 -8.95 4.90 13.93
CA ARG A 374 -8.30 3.76 14.59
C ARG A 374 -9.18 2.52 14.40
N GLU A 375 -8.58 1.41 13.99
CA GLU A 375 -9.21 0.09 13.95
C GLU A 375 -9.59 -0.36 15.37
N SER A 376 -10.69 0.15 15.90
CA SER A 376 -11.35 -0.43 17.06
C SER A 376 -12.49 -1.28 16.54
N GLY A 377 -12.40 -2.59 16.79
CA GLY A 377 -13.20 -3.67 16.19
C GLY A 377 -14.70 -3.58 16.47
N GLY A 378 -15.37 -2.65 15.83
CA GLY A 378 -16.82 -2.60 15.68
C GLY A 378 -17.19 -2.82 14.23
N ASP A 379 -18.22 -3.64 14.02
CA ASP A 379 -18.70 -4.14 12.73
C ASP A 379 -18.63 -3.13 11.58
N GLY A 380 -18.14 -3.64 10.45
CA GLY A 380 -17.79 -2.84 9.30
C GLY A 380 -18.96 -2.12 8.61
N HIS A 381 -18.57 -1.30 7.64
CA HIS A 381 -19.40 -0.76 6.57
C HIS A 381 -20.34 0.39 6.97
N SER A 382 -19.75 1.56 7.20
CA SER A 382 -20.30 2.78 6.58
C SER A 382 -19.23 3.86 6.60
N HIS A 383 -18.64 4.18 5.44
CA HIS A 383 -18.23 5.56 5.22
C HIS A 383 -19.52 6.36 5.31
N SER A 384 -19.76 6.98 6.47
CA SER A 384 -20.89 7.89 6.65
C SER A 384 -21.00 8.75 5.41
N CYS A 385 -22.15 8.74 4.74
CA CYS A 385 -22.44 9.61 3.60
C CYS A 385 -22.36 11.10 3.97
N TYR A 386 -22.29 11.41 5.26
CA TYR A 386 -22.07 12.74 5.81
C TYR A 386 -20.59 12.92 6.17
N HIS A 387 -19.85 13.51 5.23
CA HIS A 387 -18.53 14.09 5.49
C HIS A 387 -18.73 15.51 6.04
N ASP A 388 -18.75 15.66 7.35
CA ASP A 388 -18.83 16.94 8.05
C ASP A 388 -17.79 17.02 9.18
N ALA A 389 -17.63 18.20 9.79
CA ALA A 389 -16.66 18.38 10.88
C ALA A 389 -16.92 17.47 12.08
N ARG A 390 -18.18 17.08 12.35
CA ARG A 390 -18.56 16.18 13.46
C ARG A 390 -18.15 14.74 13.19
N SER A 391 -18.15 14.31 11.94
CA SER A 391 -17.65 13.00 11.51
C SER A 391 -16.13 12.95 11.29
N GLY A 392 -15.43 14.05 11.59
CA GLY A 392 -13.97 14.13 11.52
C GLY A 392 -13.43 14.57 10.17
N PHE A 393 -14.20 15.34 9.39
CA PHE A 393 -13.80 15.90 8.11
C PHE A 393 -13.83 17.44 8.14
N TRP A 394 -12.66 18.06 8.11
CA TRP A 394 -12.51 19.52 8.10
C TRP A 394 -12.03 19.96 6.73
N TYR A 395 -12.87 20.66 5.97
CA TYR A 395 -12.56 21.06 4.60
C TYR A 395 -13.24 22.36 4.21
N ILE A 396 -12.74 22.98 3.15
CA ILE A 396 -13.45 24.00 2.38
C ILE A 396 -13.92 23.38 1.07
N CYS A 397 -15.10 23.78 0.61
CA CYS A 397 -15.65 23.37 -0.67
C CYS A 397 -16.15 24.56 -1.48
N ARG A 398 -16.27 24.35 -2.79
CA ARG A 398 -17.03 25.24 -3.68
C ARG A 398 -18.49 24.82 -3.67
N THR A 399 -19.39 25.76 -3.37
CA THR A 399 -20.85 25.56 -3.41
C THR A 399 -21.48 26.53 -4.41
N ARG A 400 -22.50 26.06 -5.14
CA ARG A 400 -23.29 26.90 -6.04
C ARG A 400 -24.36 27.65 -5.25
N GLY A 401 -24.29 28.98 -5.23
CA GLY A 401 -25.27 29.86 -4.60
C GLY A 401 -26.19 30.57 -5.60
N VAL A 402 -27.23 31.23 -5.08
CA VAL A 402 -28.17 32.03 -5.88
C VAL A 402 -27.48 33.28 -6.46
N ASP A 403 -26.58 33.89 -5.69
CA ASP A 403 -25.81 35.10 -6.06
C ASP A 403 -24.45 34.77 -6.71
N GLY A 404 -24.22 33.50 -7.07
CA GLY A 404 -22.98 32.99 -7.62
C GLY A 404 -22.33 31.90 -6.77
N ASP A 405 -21.29 31.29 -7.32
CA ASP A 405 -20.50 30.27 -6.63
C ASP A 405 -19.63 30.92 -5.55
N HIS A 406 -19.54 30.27 -4.38
CA HIS A 406 -18.76 30.75 -3.24
C HIS A 406 -18.13 29.58 -2.47
N CYS A 407 -17.16 29.89 -1.61
CA CYS A 407 -16.54 28.90 -0.74
C CYS A 407 -17.32 28.74 0.56
N VAL A 408 -17.37 27.52 1.10
CA VAL A 408 -18.01 27.22 2.39
C VAL A 408 -17.12 26.26 3.17
N ALA A 409 -16.97 26.47 4.47
CA ALA A 409 -16.30 25.54 5.37
C ALA A 409 -17.26 24.40 5.79
N SER A 410 -16.74 23.22 6.08
CA SER A 410 -17.53 22.10 6.63
C SER A 410 -18.06 22.33 8.05
N ASP A 411 -17.76 23.48 8.65
CA ASP A 411 -18.32 23.95 9.92
C ASP A 411 -19.76 24.42 9.73
N PRO A 412 -20.76 23.78 10.37
CA PRO A 412 -22.16 24.19 10.26
C PRO A 412 -22.45 25.60 10.76
N SER A 413 -21.53 26.18 11.57
CA SER A 413 -21.66 27.52 12.12
C SER A 413 -20.97 28.61 11.28
N ALA A 414 -20.24 28.22 10.22
CA ALA A 414 -19.53 29.18 9.37
C ALA A 414 -20.48 29.86 8.37
N SER A 415 -20.34 31.17 8.22
CA SER A 415 -20.93 31.93 7.12
C SER A 415 -20.21 31.64 5.79
N PRO A 416 -20.87 31.86 4.62
CA PRO A 416 -20.22 31.79 3.31
C PRO A 416 -18.90 32.59 3.25
N LEU A 417 -17.85 31.96 2.73
CA LEU A 417 -16.48 32.49 2.66
C LEU A 417 -16.27 33.21 1.33
N GLY A 418 -16.61 34.49 1.24
CA GLY A 418 -16.34 35.37 0.09
C GLY A 418 -16.96 34.93 -1.25
N LEU A 419 -17.02 35.86 -2.23
CA LEU A 419 -17.51 35.56 -3.60
C LEU A 419 -16.38 35.19 -4.57
N VAL A 420 -15.13 35.29 -4.15
CA VAL A 420 -13.97 34.99 -4.99
C VAL A 420 -13.50 33.57 -4.71
N LEU A 421 -13.50 32.73 -5.75
CA LEU A 421 -13.03 31.37 -5.67
C LEU A 421 -11.52 31.31 -5.94
N PRO A 422 -10.74 30.62 -5.08
CA PRO A 422 -9.31 30.44 -5.32
C PRO A 422 -9.08 29.46 -6.47
N GLN A 423 -8.14 29.78 -7.37
CA GLN A 423 -7.60 28.79 -8.33
C GLN A 423 -6.56 27.90 -7.65
N ARG A 424 -5.84 28.43 -6.66
CA ARG A 424 -4.87 27.69 -5.85
C ARG A 424 -5.17 27.88 -4.38
N LEU A 425 -5.35 26.77 -3.68
CA LEU A 425 -5.65 26.74 -2.25
C LEU A 425 -4.41 26.30 -1.48
N ARG A 426 -3.96 27.13 -0.53
CA ARG A 426 -2.96 26.74 0.46
C ARG A 426 -3.66 26.24 1.71
N VAL A 427 -3.18 25.12 2.23
CA VAL A 427 -3.63 24.53 3.50
C VAL A 427 -2.45 24.52 4.46
N GLU A 428 -2.67 25.02 5.66
CA GLU A 428 -1.70 25.03 6.76
C GLU A 428 -2.32 24.29 7.95
N LEU A 429 -1.63 23.26 8.42
CA LEU A 429 -2.02 22.43 9.55
C LEU A 429 -0.97 22.56 10.66
N GLU A 430 -1.36 23.13 11.79
CA GLU A 430 -0.58 23.19 13.01
C GLU A 430 -1.15 22.17 14.01
N CYS A 431 -0.43 21.08 14.22
CA CYS A 431 -0.95 19.94 14.99
C CYS A 431 -1.03 20.25 16.49
N GLU A 432 -0.04 20.98 17.01
CA GLU A 432 0.13 21.27 18.44
C GLU A 432 -0.89 22.29 18.94
N GLU A 433 -1.04 23.39 18.21
CA GLU A 433 -2.02 24.45 18.52
C GLU A 433 -3.45 24.06 18.09
N GLY A 434 -3.58 23.04 17.24
CA GLY A 434 -4.87 22.58 16.75
C GLY A 434 -5.52 23.57 15.79
N GLU A 435 -4.73 24.11 14.86
CA GLU A 435 -5.20 25.06 13.85
C GLU A 435 -5.11 24.45 12.45
N LEU A 436 -6.20 24.57 11.68
CA LEU A 436 -6.24 24.21 10.27
C LEU A 436 -6.72 25.43 9.48
N SER A 437 -5.79 26.08 8.81
CA SER A 437 -5.99 27.34 8.11
C SER A 437 -5.95 27.15 6.60
N PHE A 438 -6.79 27.91 5.89
CA PHE A 438 -6.91 27.89 4.45
C PHE A 438 -6.73 29.28 3.87
N TYR A 439 -5.99 29.37 2.77
CA TYR A 439 -5.68 30.64 2.11
C TYR A 439 -5.85 30.53 0.59
N ASP A 440 -6.24 31.62 -0.04
CA ASP A 440 -6.06 31.83 -1.47
C ASP A 440 -4.57 32.11 -1.72
N ALA A 441 -3.87 31.17 -2.36
CA ALA A 441 -2.44 31.26 -2.57
C ALA A 441 -2.06 32.31 -3.62
N GLU A 442 -2.96 32.72 -4.51
CA GLU A 442 -2.67 33.76 -5.50
C GLU A 442 -2.81 35.15 -4.89
N ARG A 443 -3.85 35.34 -4.08
CA ARG A 443 -4.14 36.61 -3.41
C ARG A 443 -3.42 36.78 -2.08
N GLN A 444 -2.83 35.71 -1.56
CA GLN A 444 -2.27 35.64 -0.21
C GLN A 444 -3.28 36.10 0.85
N SER A 445 -4.55 35.74 0.67
CA SER A 445 -5.63 36.12 1.57
C SER A 445 -6.16 34.92 2.35
N HIS A 446 -6.36 35.10 3.64
CA HIS A 446 -7.00 34.11 4.51
C HIS A 446 -8.45 33.86 4.09
N LEU A 447 -8.86 32.59 4.12
CA LEU A 447 -10.23 32.15 3.82
C LEU A 447 -10.96 31.71 5.09
N TYR A 448 -10.37 30.77 5.83
CA TYR A 448 -10.97 30.23 7.06
C TYR A 448 -9.95 29.49 7.91
N THR A 449 -10.19 29.44 9.22
CA THR A 449 -9.41 28.61 10.16
C THR A 449 -10.37 27.80 11.02
N PHE A 450 -10.13 26.50 11.09
CA PHE A 450 -10.73 25.64 12.10
C PHE A 450 -9.81 25.60 13.32
N HIS A 451 -10.41 25.67 14.51
CA HIS A 451 -9.72 25.44 15.77
C HIS A 451 -10.26 24.16 16.43
N GLY A 452 -9.36 23.27 16.83
CA GLY A 452 -9.74 22.07 17.56
C GLY A 452 -8.67 21.00 17.60
N ARG A 453 -8.95 19.94 18.37
CA ARG A 453 -8.05 18.78 18.45
C ARG A 453 -8.36 17.80 17.33
N PHE A 454 -7.61 17.91 16.24
CA PHE A 454 -7.82 17.06 15.06
C PHE A 454 -7.39 15.60 15.31
N GLY A 455 -6.34 15.40 16.11
CA GLY A 455 -5.70 14.09 16.29
C GLY A 455 -4.85 13.73 15.07
N GLU A 456 -4.69 12.44 14.79
CA GLU A 456 -4.04 12.00 13.56
C GLU A 456 -4.98 12.20 12.36
N VAL A 457 -4.53 12.95 11.35
CA VAL A 457 -5.30 13.30 10.16
C VAL A 457 -4.53 13.02 8.87
N ARG A 458 -5.26 12.75 7.78
CA ARG A 458 -4.72 12.66 6.42
C ARG A 458 -5.31 13.78 5.55
N PRO A 459 -4.56 14.34 4.59
CA PRO A 459 -5.13 15.21 3.57
C PRO A 459 -6.33 14.56 2.89
N TYR A 460 -7.41 15.32 2.73
CA TYR A 460 -8.69 14.86 2.20
C TYR A 460 -9.07 15.66 0.96
N PHE A 461 -9.50 14.94 -0.06
CA PHE A 461 -9.88 15.53 -1.33
C PHE A 461 -11.16 14.90 -1.84
N TYR A 462 -12.03 15.73 -2.40
CA TYR A 462 -13.25 15.34 -3.10
C TYR A 462 -13.28 16.02 -4.45
N ILE A 463 -13.64 15.29 -5.51
CA ILE A 463 -13.66 15.79 -6.88
C ILE A 463 -14.94 15.35 -7.55
N GLY A 464 -15.92 16.25 -7.66
CA GLY A 464 -17.17 15.98 -8.35
C GLY A 464 -16.97 15.75 -9.86
N GLY A 465 -17.94 15.08 -10.49
CA GLY A 465 -17.91 14.85 -11.93
C GLY A 465 -18.02 16.14 -12.73
N THR A 466 -17.42 16.16 -13.92
CA THR A 466 -17.52 17.28 -14.88
C THR A 466 -18.80 17.19 -15.71
N ARG A 467 -19.18 18.30 -16.36
CA ARG A 467 -20.26 18.30 -17.37
C ARG A 467 -19.78 17.51 -18.60
N ALA A 468 -20.70 16.83 -19.29
CA ALA A 468 -20.42 15.85 -20.33
C ALA A 468 -19.58 16.36 -21.54
N ASP A 469 -19.47 17.68 -21.73
CA ASP A 469 -18.89 18.28 -22.94
C ASP A 469 -17.46 18.83 -22.78
N THR A 470 -16.82 18.66 -21.60
CA THR A 470 -15.45 19.15 -21.34
C THR A 470 -14.52 18.06 -20.83
N PRO A 471 -13.24 18.03 -21.27
CA PRO A 471 -12.27 17.08 -20.74
C PRO A 471 -12.14 17.27 -19.21
N PRO A 472 -12.09 16.19 -18.42
CA PRO A 472 -12.03 16.33 -16.97
C PRO A 472 -10.76 17.03 -16.52
N GLU A 473 -10.94 18.15 -15.84
CA GLU A 473 -9.82 18.89 -15.26
C GLU A 473 -9.28 18.15 -14.03
N PRO A 474 -7.95 18.05 -13.89
CA PRO A 474 -7.34 17.43 -12.72
C PRO A 474 -7.23 18.39 -11.55
N LEU A 475 -7.45 17.88 -10.34
CA LEU A 475 -6.92 18.50 -9.12
C LEU A 475 -5.45 18.10 -9.00
N ARG A 476 -4.54 19.04 -8.72
CA ARG A 476 -3.09 18.79 -8.68
C ARG A 476 -2.47 19.27 -7.37
N LEU A 477 -1.56 18.48 -6.81
CA LEU A 477 -0.68 18.91 -5.74
C LEU A 477 0.43 19.79 -6.33
N CYS A 478 0.64 20.96 -5.74
CA CYS A 478 1.72 21.83 -6.16
C CYS A 478 3.07 21.33 -5.62
N PRO A 479 4.15 21.40 -6.42
CA PRO A 479 5.49 21.09 -5.95
C PRO A 479 5.95 22.01 -4.81
N LEU A 480 6.78 21.47 -3.93
CA LEU A 480 7.48 22.22 -2.90
C LEU A 480 8.56 23.10 -3.51
N HIS A 481 8.71 24.30 -2.97
CA HIS A 481 9.87 25.14 -3.23
C HIS A 481 11.01 24.75 -2.27
N ILE A 482 12.01 24.03 -2.78
CA ILE A 482 13.15 23.59 -1.96
C ILE A 482 14.25 24.65 -2.04
N GLN A 483 14.63 25.21 -0.90
CA GLN A 483 15.81 26.06 -0.76
C GLN A 483 16.85 25.37 0.11
N VAL A 484 18.08 25.29 -0.38
CA VAL A 484 19.24 24.82 0.40
C VAL A 484 19.82 26.03 1.13
N LYS A 485 19.76 26.04 2.46
CA LYS A 485 20.44 27.03 3.29
C LYS A 485 21.87 26.55 3.53
N GLU A 486 22.85 27.34 3.07
CA GLU A 486 24.26 27.12 3.36
C GLU A 486 24.58 27.90 4.65
N GLU A 487 24.85 27.18 5.75
CA GLU A 487 25.39 27.79 6.96
C GLU A 487 26.91 27.92 6.75
N LEU A 488 27.36 29.16 6.56
CA LEU A 488 28.77 29.51 6.32
C LEU A 488 29.50 29.78 7.64
#